data_AF-A0A653RGT8-F1
#
_entry.id   AF-A0A653RGT8-F1
#
_cell.length_a   1.000
_cell.length_b   1.000
_cell.length_c   1.000
_cell.angle_alpha   90.00
_cell.angle_beta   90.00
_cell.angle_gamma   90.00
#
_symmetry.space_group_name_H-M   'P 1'
#
loop_
_entity.id
_entity.type
_entity.pdbx_description
1 polymer ?
#
loop_
_entity_poly.entity_id
_entity_poly.type
_entity_poly.pdbx_seq_one_letter_code
_entity_poly.pdbx_strand_id
1 'polypeptide(L)'
;MYNLLVTAREGDWDKGHYEFDKSRILEYTNEKIAFALKDLTSSNIEKLKSYPTVFAYEGEKSDFQIGSIQSIKERGRNILIEFEFREDIPPIPFEKIKPIASLLDIRSWEMNRTHWAVKEENLFTRLRKIGITVNETTPKKLNQGRPTADKSKNPKITTVQGFIGKVLSLEERDGNEVFYRGHSDKIKYKLEPSLFRRDEEGNYLYKDNEHVIYRELLVSNSADFQSDVYTLDSLVRMQHYSLPTRLLDITSNPLIALYFACKSSINKEGEVVVFSMNRKNVKYFDSDVASCVANLARLPQTEKGQIDFDSEIFNEQPAIKRLLHFIKEEKPFFEPSIKPEDLRRIICVKGKHSNDRISSQSGAFLLFGLDAVFDEEGTPDISVSRITVTNKNSILEELDLLNINESTVFPYIENSAKYVAQKFKFDKARSSTTKHDG
;
A
#
# COMPACT_ATOMS: atom_id res chain seq x y z
N MET A 1 18.18 5.49 17.33
CA MET A 1 17.70 5.30 15.95
C MET A 1 18.81 5.72 15.00
N TYR A 2 18.89 5.06 13.85
CA TYR A 2 19.78 5.40 12.74
C TYR A 2 19.08 5.12 11.41
N ASN A 3 19.50 5.79 10.34
CA ASN A 3 19.06 5.50 8.98
C ASN A 3 19.99 4.46 8.35
N LEU A 4 19.45 3.45 7.68
CA LEU A 4 20.18 2.52 6.83
C LEU A 4 19.77 2.77 5.39
N LEU A 5 20.70 3.16 4.54
CA LEU A 5 20.50 3.45 3.13
C LEU A 5 21.34 2.47 2.32
N VAL A 6 20.70 1.75 1.40
CA VAL A 6 21.34 0.73 0.56
C VAL A 6 21.07 1.04 -0.91
N THR A 7 22.08 0.94 -1.78
CA THR A 7 21.93 1.04 -3.26
C THR A 7 22.59 -0.12 -3.99
N ALA A 8 22.09 -0.45 -5.17
CA ALA A 8 22.64 -1.52 -6.01
C ALA A 8 23.99 -1.17 -6.65
N ARG A 9 24.24 0.11 -6.95
CA ARG A 9 25.34 0.53 -7.83
C ARG A 9 26.45 1.18 -7.03
N GLU A 10 27.61 0.52 -7.02
CA GLU A 10 28.85 1.08 -6.47
C GLU A 10 29.17 2.45 -7.10
N GLY A 11 29.54 3.41 -6.25
CA GLY A 11 29.82 4.80 -6.63
C GLY A 11 28.63 5.74 -6.57
N ASP A 12 27.42 5.26 -6.27
CA ASP A 12 26.27 6.15 -6.06
C ASP A 12 26.45 7.07 -4.85
N TRP A 13 27.15 6.60 -3.80
CA TRP A 13 27.36 7.43 -2.62
C TRP A 13 28.44 8.51 -2.79
N ASP A 14 29.32 8.36 -3.79
CA ASP A 14 30.40 9.32 -4.07
C ASP A 14 29.88 10.65 -4.62
N LYS A 15 28.61 10.70 -5.03
CA LYS A 15 27.95 11.87 -5.62
C LYS A 15 27.53 12.91 -4.57
N GLY A 16 27.56 12.57 -3.27
CA GLY A 16 27.08 13.42 -2.16
C GLY A 16 25.56 13.66 -2.13
N HIS A 17 24.82 13.02 -3.04
CA HIS A 17 23.37 13.06 -3.10
C HIS A 17 22.82 11.76 -3.69
N TYR A 18 21.58 11.44 -3.40
CA TYR A 18 20.90 10.26 -3.95
C TYR A 18 19.40 10.49 -4.05
N GLU A 19 18.77 9.86 -5.04
CA GLU A 19 17.33 9.98 -5.27
C GLU A 19 16.65 8.64 -5.03
N PHE A 20 15.82 8.58 -3.99
CA PHE A 20 15.02 7.40 -3.65
C PHE A 20 13.61 7.51 -4.22
N ASP A 21 13.08 6.42 -4.77
CA ASP A 21 11.64 6.28 -4.97
C ASP A 21 10.94 6.20 -3.61
N LYS A 22 9.84 6.94 -3.41
CA LYS A 22 9.06 6.97 -2.16
C LYS A 22 8.69 5.56 -1.66
N SER A 23 8.50 4.59 -2.55
CA SER A 23 8.19 3.20 -2.21
C SER A 23 9.31 2.45 -1.48
N ARG A 24 10.55 2.94 -1.60
CA ARG A 24 11.75 2.37 -0.99
C ARG A 24 12.03 2.92 0.40
N ILE A 25 11.29 3.95 0.81
CA ILE A 25 11.50 4.63 2.08
C ILE A 25 10.70 3.95 3.17
N LEU A 26 11.33 3.78 4.33
CA LEU A 26 10.85 3.00 5.45
C LEU A 26 10.61 1.53 5.08
N GLU A 27 11.23 1.04 4.01
CA GLU A 27 11.31 -0.40 3.75
C GLU A 27 12.11 -1.05 4.89
N TYR A 28 11.69 -2.24 5.32
CA TYR A 28 12.31 -2.96 6.46
C TYR A 28 12.40 -2.16 7.79
N THR A 29 11.57 -1.12 7.93
CA THR A 29 11.41 -0.36 9.17
C THR A 29 10.24 -0.94 9.96
N ASN A 30 10.41 -1.04 11.28
CA ASN A 30 9.33 -1.47 12.17
C ASN A 30 8.05 -0.66 11.95
N GLU A 31 6.89 -1.33 11.92
CA GLU A 31 5.61 -0.71 11.58
C GLU A 31 5.27 0.54 12.39
N LYS A 32 5.61 0.57 13.70
CA LYS A 32 5.30 1.72 14.57
C LYS A 32 6.08 2.96 14.14
N ILE A 33 7.35 2.78 13.76
CA ILE A 33 8.23 3.85 13.32
C ILE A 33 7.86 4.27 11.90
N ALA A 34 7.63 3.29 11.03
CA ALA A 34 7.21 3.53 9.64
C ALA A 34 5.91 4.33 9.61
N PHE A 35 4.91 3.96 10.42
CA PHE A 35 3.66 4.70 10.52
C PHE A 35 3.86 6.15 10.97
N ALA A 36 4.72 6.35 11.97
CA ALA A 36 4.95 7.65 12.56
C ALA A 36 5.81 8.60 11.68
N LEU A 37 6.59 8.04 10.75
CA LEU A 37 7.45 8.75 9.80
C LEU A 37 6.92 8.72 8.35
N LYS A 38 5.77 8.07 8.10
CA LYS A 38 5.19 7.90 6.75
C LYS A 38 4.97 9.23 6.05
N ASP A 39 4.49 10.21 6.81
CA ASP A 39 4.29 11.57 6.31
C ASP A 39 5.56 12.39 6.58
N LEU A 40 6.22 12.84 5.51
CA LEU A 40 7.45 13.66 5.58
C LEU A 40 7.14 15.13 5.91
N THR A 41 6.38 15.33 6.98
CA THR A 41 6.18 16.65 7.57
C THR A 41 7.53 17.29 7.93
N SER A 42 7.59 18.61 8.02
CA SER A 42 8.82 19.32 8.40
C SER A 42 9.41 18.80 9.73
N SER A 43 8.55 18.40 10.67
CA SER A 43 8.95 17.78 11.95
C SER A 43 9.62 16.41 11.76
N ASN A 44 9.07 15.57 10.87
CA ASN A 44 9.62 14.24 10.61
C ASN A 44 10.90 14.31 9.76
N ILE A 45 11.01 15.26 8.83
CA ILE A 45 12.24 15.52 8.07
C ILE A 45 13.39 15.89 9.02
N GLU A 46 13.16 16.80 9.96
CA GLU A 46 14.19 17.19 10.93
C GLU A 46 14.59 16.01 11.84
N LYS A 47 13.66 15.12 12.20
CA LYS A 47 13.99 13.88 12.92
C LYS A 47 14.87 12.96 12.09
N LEU A 48 14.52 12.70 10.82
CA LEU A 48 15.30 11.84 9.94
C LEU A 48 16.73 12.37 9.73
N LYS A 49 16.89 13.69 9.55
CA LYS A 49 18.20 14.36 9.47
C LYS A 49 19.02 14.27 10.75
N SER A 50 18.35 14.24 11.92
CA SER A 50 19.03 14.15 13.21
C SER A 50 19.62 12.77 13.51
N TYR A 51 19.20 11.72 12.79
CA TYR A 51 19.69 10.37 13.00
C TYR A 51 21.01 10.15 12.24
N PRO A 52 21.99 9.44 12.83
CA PRO A 52 23.16 9.01 12.10
C PRO A 52 22.73 8.09 10.96
N THR A 53 23.46 8.16 9.85
CA THR A 53 23.12 7.43 8.63
C THR A 53 24.23 6.47 8.26
N VAL A 54 23.85 5.23 7.98
CA VAL A 54 24.69 4.16 7.46
C VAL A 54 24.40 4.05 5.97
N PHE A 55 25.44 4.21 5.16
CA PHE A 55 25.41 4.08 3.72
C PHE A 55 26.08 2.76 3.34
N ALA A 56 25.39 1.94 2.56
CA ALA A 56 25.86 0.63 2.14
C ALA A 56 25.49 0.36 0.69
N TYR A 57 26.15 -0.65 0.10
CA TYR A 57 25.79 -1.17 -1.21
C TYR A 57 25.18 -2.56 -1.07
N GLU A 58 24.40 -2.97 -2.07
CA GLU A 58 23.83 -4.31 -2.10
C GLU A 58 24.93 -5.39 -2.11
N GLY A 59 24.69 -6.49 -1.40
CA GLY A 59 25.62 -7.60 -1.21
C GLY A 59 26.55 -7.44 0.00
N GLU A 60 27.60 -8.27 0.05
CA GLU A 60 28.50 -8.41 1.20
C GLU A 60 29.93 -7.91 0.93
N LYS A 61 30.20 -7.36 -0.26
CA LYS A 61 31.57 -7.07 -0.71
C LYS A 61 32.05 -5.65 -0.43
N SER A 62 31.10 -4.74 -0.25
CA SER A 62 31.34 -3.32 -0.15
C SER A 62 31.37 -2.87 1.32
N ASP A 63 32.16 -1.84 1.59
CA ASP A 63 32.29 -1.27 2.92
C ASP A 63 31.09 -0.39 3.28
N PHE A 64 30.73 -0.37 4.56
CA PHE A 64 29.76 0.57 5.11
C PHE A 64 30.42 1.92 5.39
N GLN A 65 29.72 3.00 5.09
CA GLN A 65 30.12 4.36 5.45
C GLN A 65 29.10 4.98 6.41
N ILE A 66 29.58 5.88 7.28
CA ILE A 66 28.72 6.56 8.25
C ILE A 66 28.73 8.06 7.96
N GLY A 67 27.57 8.69 8.02
CA GLY A 67 27.41 10.10 7.74
C GLY A 67 26.13 10.68 8.34
N SER A 68 25.73 11.83 7.82
CA SER A 68 24.48 12.51 8.17
C SER A 68 23.77 13.03 6.92
N ILE A 69 22.44 13.00 6.95
CA ILE A 69 21.62 13.60 5.90
C ILE A 69 21.49 15.09 6.19
N GLN A 70 21.90 15.93 5.23
CA GLN A 70 21.86 17.38 5.34
C GLN A 70 20.53 17.97 4.85
N SER A 71 19.95 17.35 3.82
CA SER A 71 18.73 17.84 3.17
C SER A 71 17.90 16.67 2.66
N ILE A 72 16.57 16.82 2.77
CA ILE A 72 15.57 15.90 2.24
C ILE A 72 14.55 16.76 1.48
N LYS A 73 14.38 16.53 0.19
CA LYS A 73 13.45 17.27 -0.68
C LYS A 73 12.56 16.30 -1.44
N GLU A 74 11.25 16.45 -1.28
CA GLU A 74 10.27 15.70 -2.08
C GLU A 74 10.20 16.25 -3.51
N ARG A 75 10.22 15.33 -4.48
CA ARG A 75 10.12 15.59 -5.93
C ARG A 75 9.13 14.62 -6.55
N GLY A 76 7.85 14.85 -6.31
CA GLY A 76 6.77 13.98 -6.81
C GLY A 76 6.86 12.57 -6.22
N ARG A 77 7.25 11.59 -7.04
CA ARG A 77 7.42 10.18 -6.63
C ARG A 77 8.75 9.91 -5.95
N ASN A 78 9.72 10.80 -6.10
CA ASN A 78 11.06 10.61 -5.58
C ASN A 78 11.36 11.56 -4.43
N ILE A 79 12.37 11.22 -3.64
CA ILE A 79 12.96 12.05 -2.61
C ILE A 79 14.44 12.16 -2.87
N LEU A 80 14.89 13.39 -3.05
CA LEU A 80 16.29 13.73 -3.14
C LEU A 80 16.83 13.93 -1.73
N ILE A 81 17.91 13.22 -1.42
CA ILE A 81 18.72 13.48 -0.24
C ILE A 81 20.07 14.06 -0.64
N GLU A 82 20.58 14.99 0.17
CA GLU A 82 21.97 15.44 0.16
C GLU A 82 22.58 15.02 1.50
N PHE A 83 23.81 14.50 1.48
CA PHE A 83 24.43 13.92 2.67
C PHE A 83 25.94 14.15 2.69
N GLU A 84 26.52 13.96 3.86
CA GLU A 84 27.96 14.07 4.08
C GLU A 84 28.46 12.90 4.92
N PHE A 85 29.64 12.40 4.61
CA PHE A 85 30.30 11.37 5.40
C PHE A 85 31.04 11.96 6.59
N ARG A 86 31.12 11.16 7.65
CA ARG A 86 31.94 11.46 8.80
C ARG A 86 33.39 11.12 8.50
N GLU A 87 34.25 12.12 8.45
CA GLU A 87 35.69 11.94 8.24
C GLU A 87 36.38 11.22 9.39
N ASP A 88 35.80 11.25 10.60
CA ASP A 88 36.38 10.62 11.79
C ASP A 88 36.11 9.11 11.87
N ILE A 89 35.28 8.55 10.97
CA ILE A 89 34.99 7.11 10.91
C ILE A 89 35.40 6.59 9.54
N PRO A 90 36.47 5.78 9.43
CA PRO A 90 36.86 5.19 8.15
C PRO A 90 35.79 4.19 7.68
N PRO A 91 35.73 3.89 6.36
CA PRO A 91 34.88 2.82 5.84
C PRO A 91 35.02 1.53 6.64
N ILE A 92 33.89 0.89 6.94
CA ILE A 92 33.81 -0.28 7.81
C ILE A 92 33.53 -1.50 6.94
N PRO A 93 34.46 -2.46 6.83
CA PRO A 93 34.24 -3.67 6.05
C PRO A 93 33.01 -4.45 6.50
N PHE A 94 32.26 -4.99 5.52
CA PHE A 94 31.05 -5.77 5.78
C PHE A 94 31.30 -6.92 6.77
N GLU A 95 32.45 -7.61 6.67
CA GLU A 95 32.85 -8.69 7.56
C GLU A 95 32.94 -8.29 9.04
N LYS A 96 33.13 -6.99 9.34
CA LYS A 96 33.09 -6.48 10.72
C LYS A 96 31.66 -6.18 11.20
N ILE A 97 30.74 -5.85 10.29
CA ILE A 97 29.32 -5.60 10.58
C ILE A 97 28.54 -6.91 10.67
N LYS A 98 28.86 -7.91 9.85
CA LYS A 98 28.19 -9.21 9.77
C LYS A 98 27.92 -9.87 11.13
N PRO A 99 28.85 -9.91 12.10
CA PRO A 99 28.61 -10.50 13.43
C PRO A 99 27.61 -9.73 14.30
N ILE A 100 27.41 -8.43 14.03
CA ILE A 100 26.50 -7.56 14.78
C ILE A 100 25.28 -7.11 13.96
N ALA A 101 25.12 -7.59 12.73
CA ALA A 101 24.04 -7.21 11.83
C ALA A 101 22.66 -7.44 12.49
N SER A 102 22.46 -8.58 13.14
CA SER A 102 21.23 -8.88 13.90
C SER A 102 20.99 -7.93 15.08
N LEU A 103 22.06 -7.48 15.75
CA LEU A 103 22.00 -6.50 16.84
C LEU A 103 21.76 -5.06 16.35
N LEU A 104 21.95 -4.82 15.06
CA LEU A 104 21.64 -3.57 14.36
C LEU A 104 20.30 -3.63 13.64
N ASP A 105 19.57 -4.74 13.76
CA ASP A 105 18.33 -5.03 13.00
C ASP A 105 18.55 -4.98 11.47
N ILE A 106 19.72 -5.43 11.01
CA ILE A 106 20.06 -5.61 9.59
C ILE A 106 19.91 -7.09 9.24
N ARG A 107 19.04 -7.40 8.29
CA ARG A 107 18.75 -8.79 7.89
C ARG A 107 19.62 -9.23 6.72
N SER A 108 19.92 -10.52 6.63
CA SER A 108 20.79 -11.06 5.57
C SER A 108 20.24 -10.82 4.16
N TRP A 109 18.92 -10.76 3.98
CA TRP A 109 18.29 -10.50 2.68
C TRP A 109 18.02 -9.01 2.40
N GLU A 110 18.05 -8.15 3.43
CA GLU A 110 17.82 -6.71 3.30
C GLU A 110 18.90 -6.04 2.45
N MET A 111 20.10 -6.63 2.41
CA MET A 111 21.22 -6.20 1.57
C MET A 111 21.08 -6.56 0.08
N ASN A 112 19.97 -7.17 -0.36
CA ASN A 112 19.78 -7.57 -1.77
C ASN A 112 18.85 -6.62 -2.55
N ARG A 113 18.53 -5.45 -1.98
CA ARG A 113 17.64 -4.48 -2.61
C ARG A 113 17.91 -3.07 -2.12
N THR A 114 17.84 -2.11 -3.04
CA THR A 114 17.99 -0.70 -2.79
C THR A 114 16.82 -0.21 -1.95
N HIS A 115 17.10 0.37 -0.78
CA HIS A 115 16.08 0.84 0.15
C HIS A 115 16.61 1.85 1.16
N TRP A 116 15.69 2.49 1.89
CA TRP A 116 15.97 3.31 3.06
C TRP A 116 15.14 2.78 4.24
N ALA A 117 15.80 2.28 5.28
CA ALA A 117 15.19 1.86 6.54
C ALA A 117 15.57 2.79 7.71
N VAL A 118 14.70 2.89 8.72
CA VAL A 118 14.99 3.51 10.02
C VAL A 118 14.97 2.43 11.09
N LYS A 119 16.09 2.26 11.80
CA LYS A 119 16.26 1.18 12.77
C LYS A 119 16.24 1.72 14.19
N GLU A 120 15.54 1.04 15.10
CA GLU A 120 15.42 1.43 16.52
C GLU A 120 16.60 0.99 17.38
N GLU A 121 17.81 1.07 16.85
CA GLU A 121 19.03 0.69 17.57
C GLU A 121 19.95 1.90 17.79
N ASN A 122 20.90 1.74 18.73
CA ASN A 122 21.95 2.71 18.97
C ASN A 122 23.22 2.29 18.21
N LEU A 123 23.36 2.78 16.99
CA LEU A 123 24.46 2.47 16.07
C LEU A 123 25.83 2.58 16.74
N PHE A 124 26.17 3.74 17.31
CA PHE A 124 27.50 3.98 17.88
C PHE A 124 27.82 3.13 19.11
N THR A 125 26.81 2.76 19.90
CA THR A 125 27.01 1.81 21.01
C THR A 125 27.37 0.41 20.49
N ARG A 126 26.74 -0.03 19.39
CA ARG A 126 27.03 -1.33 18.77
C ARG A 126 28.41 -1.34 18.09
N LEU A 127 28.76 -0.27 17.38
CA LEU A 127 30.06 -0.15 16.72
C LEU A 127 31.24 -0.10 17.71
N ARG A 128 31.07 0.56 18.86
CA ARG A 128 32.09 0.55 19.93
C ARG A 128 32.39 -0.85 20.47
N LYS A 129 31.39 -1.73 20.55
CA LYS A 129 31.58 -3.11 21.04
C LYS A 129 32.47 -3.95 20.13
N ILE A 130 32.62 -3.57 18.85
CA ILE A 130 33.51 -4.22 17.88
C ILE A 130 34.82 -3.42 17.66
N GLY A 131 35.13 -2.47 18.54
CA GLY A 131 36.40 -1.74 18.54
C GLY A 131 36.49 -0.56 17.56
N ILE A 132 35.35 -0.09 17.01
CA ILE A 132 35.33 1.09 16.15
C ILE A 132 35.22 2.33 17.04
N THR A 133 36.26 3.17 17.01
CA THR A 133 36.33 4.40 17.81
C THR A 133 35.50 5.49 17.13
N VAL A 134 34.57 6.08 17.88
CA VAL A 134 33.69 7.15 17.39
C VAL A 134 33.86 8.34 18.32
N ASN A 135 34.33 9.47 17.81
CA ASN A 135 34.40 10.70 18.60
C ASN A 135 33.01 11.34 18.65
N GLU A 136 32.37 11.37 19.82
CA GLU A 136 31.08 12.04 19.97
C GLU A 136 31.27 13.56 20.06
N THR A 137 31.34 14.25 18.92
CA THR A 137 30.98 15.67 18.83
C THR A 137 29.46 15.76 18.73
N THR A 138 28.78 15.70 19.88
CA THR A 138 27.32 15.84 19.96
C THR A 138 26.91 17.31 19.80
N PRO A 139 25.96 17.67 18.92
CA PRO A 139 25.00 18.71 19.24
C PRO A 139 24.01 18.14 20.26
N LYS A 140 23.76 18.93 21.30
CA LYS A 140 22.90 18.70 22.48
C LYS A 140 21.71 17.73 22.27
N LYS A 141 21.49 16.88 23.29
CA LYS A 141 20.21 16.19 23.60
C LYS A 141 18.99 17.06 23.21
N LEU A 142 18.45 16.88 22.01
CA LEU A 142 17.03 17.09 21.78
C LEU A 142 16.35 15.76 22.13
N ASN A 143 15.35 15.84 22.99
CA ASN A 143 14.55 14.70 23.41
C ASN A 143 14.19 13.83 22.20
N GLN A 144 14.67 12.59 22.19
CA GLN A 144 14.27 11.53 21.26
C GLN A 144 12.83 11.11 21.57
N GLY A 145 11.89 12.05 21.43
CA GLY A 145 10.47 11.77 21.53
C GLY A 145 10.06 10.91 20.34
N ARG A 146 9.41 9.78 20.62
CA ARG A 146 8.75 8.96 19.59
C ARG A 146 7.90 9.88 18.70
N PRO A 147 7.95 9.72 17.37
CA PRO A 147 7.06 10.49 16.52
C PRO A 147 5.61 10.10 16.85
N THR A 148 4.82 11.08 17.25
CA THR A 148 3.37 10.96 17.45
C THR A 148 2.71 11.61 16.24
N ALA A 149 1.82 10.87 15.57
CA ALA A 149 1.10 11.34 14.38
C ALA A 149 0.26 12.59 14.72
N ASP A 150 0.42 13.64 13.92
CA ASP A 150 -0.41 14.84 14.00
C ASP A 150 -1.85 14.55 13.54
N LYS A 151 -2.85 15.11 14.24
CA LYS A 151 -4.27 14.88 13.97
C LYS A 151 -4.72 15.62 12.69
N SER A 152 -5.07 14.88 11.64
CA SER A 152 -5.63 15.46 10.41
C SER A 152 -7.04 16.08 10.64
N LYS A 153 -7.28 17.25 10.03
CA LYS A 153 -8.58 17.98 10.04
C LYS A 153 -9.59 17.39 9.05
N ASN A 154 -9.91 16.10 9.16
CA ASN A 154 -10.93 15.49 8.28
C ASN A 154 -12.36 15.82 8.79
N PRO A 155 -13.33 16.13 7.90
CA PRO A 155 -14.73 16.32 8.30
C PRO A 155 -15.28 15.07 8.98
N LYS A 156 -16.06 15.25 10.05
CA LYS A 156 -16.60 14.17 10.88
C LYS A 156 -18.12 14.07 10.68
N ILE A 157 -18.61 12.85 10.44
CA ILE A 157 -20.04 12.55 10.28
C ILE A 157 -20.50 11.49 11.29
N THR A 158 -21.78 11.57 11.65
CA THR A 158 -22.44 10.70 12.64
C THR A 158 -23.76 10.10 12.16
N THR A 159 -24.26 10.53 10.99
CA THR A 159 -25.54 10.11 10.40
C THR A 159 -25.40 9.90 8.89
N VAL A 160 -26.26 9.06 8.31
CA VAL A 160 -26.32 8.83 6.86
C VAL A 160 -26.71 10.12 6.13
N GLN A 161 -27.65 10.90 6.66
CA GLN A 161 -28.06 12.18 6.06
C GLN A 161 -26.87 13.16 5.98
N GLY A 162 -26.09 13.29 7.06
CA GLY A 162 -24.92 14.16 7.08
C GLY A 162 -23.85 13.71 6.08
N PHE A 163 -23.68 12.40 5.92
CA PHE A 163 -22.80 11.82 4.91
C PHE A 163 -23.28 12.12 3.47
N ILE A 164 -24.55 11.89 3.17
CA ILE A 164 -25.14 12.20 1.85
C ILE A 164 -24.97 13.68 1.52
N GLY A 165 -25.29 14.58 2.46
CA GLY A 165 -25.09 16.01 2.27
C GLY A 165 -23.64 16.37 1.94
N LYS A 166 -22.67 15.68 2.57
CA LYS A 166 -21.26 15.88 2.25
C LYS A 166 -20.89 15.35 0.87
N VAL A 167 -21.35 14.15 0.50
CA VAL A 167 -21.10 13.57 -0.84
C VAL A 167 -21.65 14.47 -1.94
N LEU A 168 -22.87 14.98 -1.80
CA LEU A 168 -23.48 15.89 -2.78
C LEU A 168 -22.74 17.22 -2.89
N SER A 169 -22.06 17.67 -1.83
CA SER A 169 -21.20 18.87 -1.88
C SER A 169 -19.85 18.64 -2.58
N LEU A 170 -19.46 17.37 -2.80
CA LEU A 170 -18.20 16.99 -3.44
C LEU A 170 -18.37 16.75 -4.95
N GLU A 171 -19.59 16.78 -5.50
CA GLU A 171 -19.79 16.70 -6.94
C GLU A 171 -19.20 17.94 -7.63
N GLU A 172 -17.97 17.82 -8.10
CA GLU A 172 -17.39 18.70 -9.10
C GLU A 172 -17.97 18.31 -10.47
N ARG A 173 -18.63 19.26 -11.14
CA ARG A 173 -19.30 19.07 -12.45
C ARG A 173 -18.34 18.96 -13.64
N ASP A 174 -17.10 18.49 -13.41
CA ASP A 174 -16.00 18.73 -14.33
C ASP A 174 -15.26 17.44 -14.69
N GLY A 175 -15.80 16.66 -15.63
CA GLY A 175 -15.12 15.55 -16.32
C GLY A 175 -14.52 14.41 -15.47
N ASN A 176 -14.66 14.46 -14.15
CA ASN A 176 -14.06 13.56 -13.18
C ASN A 176 -15.05 12.45 -12.79
N GLU A 177 -14.52 11.28 -12.47
CA GLU A 177 -15.24 10.20 -11.82
C GLU A 177 -14.82 10.08 -10.37
N VAL A 178 -15.82 9.85 -9.50
CA VAL A 178 -15.61 9.73 -8.07
C VAL A 178 -15.87 8.30 -7.63
N PHE A 179 -14.95 7.78 -6.82
CA PHE A 179 -15.05 6.48 -6.17
C PHE A 179 -14.83 6.60 -4.66
N TYR A 180 -15.22 5.57 -3.94
CA TYR A 180 -15.23 5.56 -2.48
C TYR A 180 -14.65 4.25 -1.95
N ARG A 181 -14.06 4.28 -0.76
CA ARG A 181 -13.66 3.09 0.00
C ARG A 181 -13.91 3.29 1.48
N GLY A 182 -14.54 2.31 2.11
CA GLY A 182 -14.78 2.31 3.55
C GLY A 182 -13.66 1.64 4.32
N HIS A 183 -13.10 2.33 5.31
CA HIS A 183 -12.20 1.78 6.31
C HIS A 183 -12.87 1.79 7.66
N SER A 184 -12.97 0.63 8.31
CA SER A 184 -13.59 0.54 9.62
C SER A 184 -12.65 0.91 10.78
N ASP A 185 -11.36 1.07 10.52
CA ASP A 185 -10.39 1.56 11.49
C ASP A 185 -9.46 2.54 10.77
N LYS A 186 -9.72 3.82 10.98
CA LYS A 186 -8.97 4.93 10.38
C LYS A 186 -7.46 4.86 10.64
N ILE A 187 -7.04 4.27 11.75
CA ILE A 187 -5.62 4.23 12.14
C ILE A 187 -4.94 3.01 11.51
N LYS A 188 -5.63 1.88 11.47
CA LYS A 188 -5.05 0.59 11.06
C LYS A 188 -5.04 0.39 9.54
N TYR A 189 -6.09 0.79 8.84
CA TYR A 189 -6.20 0.50 7.41
C TYR A 189 -5.38 1.48 6.57
N LYS A 190 -4.66 0.94 5.59
CA LYS A 190 -3.87 1.67 4.60
C LYS A 190 -4.50 1.52 3.22
N LEU A 191 -4.24 2.47 2.33
CA LEU A 191 -4.62 2.38 0.90
C LEU A 191 -3.68 1.46 0.12
N GLU A 192 -3.57 0.22 0.60
CA GLU A 192 -2.60 -0.77 0.12
C GLU A 192 -3.29 -2.13 -0.12
N PRO A 193 -3.11 -2.73 -1.31
CA PRO A 193 -3.58 -4.08 -1.61
C PRO A 193 -3.04 -5.12 -0.63
N SER A 194 -3.78 -6.23 -0.47
CA SER A 194 -3.40 -7.33 0.43
C SER A 194 -2.05 -7.95 0.09
N LEU A 195 -1.67 -7.95 -1.20
CA LEU A 195 -0.36 -8.45 -1.67
C LEU A 195 0.83 -7.68 -1.09
N PHE A 196 0.70 -6.36 -0.92
CA PHE A 196 1.79 -5.48 -0.49
C PHE A 196 1.86 -5.28 1.02
N ARG A 197 0.96 -5.92 1.78
CA ARG A 197 0.99 -5.85 3.24
C ARG A 197 2.25 -6.50 3.81
N ARG A 198 2.71 -5.91 4.91
CA ARG A 198 3.91 -6.33 5.64
C ARG A 198 3.56 -6.89 7.02
N ASP A 199 4.45 -7.69 7.59
CA ASP A 199 4.40 -8.09 9.00
C ASP A 199 4.93 -6.97 9.92
N GLU A 200 4.90 -7.19 11.25
CA GLU A 200 5.41 -6.23 12.24
C GLU A 200 6.90 -5.92 12.05
N GLU A 201 7.62 -6.84 11.41
CA GLU A 201 9.03 -6.78 11.07
C GLU A 201 9.29 -6.04 9.74
N GLY A 202 8.26 -5.70 8.96
CA GLY A 202 8.40 -5.00 7.68
C GLY A 202 8.67 -5.90 6.48
N ASN A 203 8.57 -7.23 6.59
CA ASN A 203 8.69 -8.15 5.45
C ASN A 203 7.35 -8.25 4.71
N TYR A 204 7.40 -8.36 3.38
CA TYR A 204 6.20 -8.63 2.58
C TYR A 204 5.66 -10.04 2.87
N LEU A 205 4.35 -10.14 3.11
CA LEU A 205 3.71 -11.42 3.43
C LEU A 205 3.59 -12.35 2.21
N TYR A 206 3.25 -11.77 1.04
CA TYR A 206 2.87 -12.56 -0.14
C TYR A 206 3.54 -12.10 -1.44
N LYS A 207 4.13 -10.89 -1.47
CA LYS A 207 4.70 -10.25 -2.68
C LYS A 207 5.61 -11.20 -3.47
N ASP A 208 6.51 -11.90 -2.78
CA ASP A 208 7.51 -12.75 -3.43
C ASP A 208 6.93 -14.01 -4.07
N ASN A 209 5.80 -14.48 -3.53
CA ASN A 209 5.12 -15.69 -3.99
C ASN A 209 3.87 -15.41 -4.84
N GLU A 210 3.64 -14.16 -5.30
CA GLU A 210 2.44 -13.76 -6.06
C GLU A 210 2.13 -14.73 -7.23
N HIS A 211 3.14 -15.00 -8.05
CA HIS A 211 3.02 -15.88 -9.21
C HIS A 211 2.76 -17.34 -8.86
N VAL A 212 3.19 -17.79 -7.67
CA VAL A 212 2.95 -19.15 -7.18
C VAL A 212 1.51 -19.26 -6.70
N ILE A 213 1.09 -18.37 -5.80
CA ILE A 213 -0.28 -18.41 -5.24
C ILE A 213 -1.35 -18.20 -6.32
N TYR A 214 -1.06 -17.37 -7.34
CA TYR A 214 -1.91 -17.21 -8.51
C TYR A 214 -2.10 -18.54 -9.25
N ARG A 215 -1.01 -19.26 -9.53
CA ARG A 215 -1.04 -20.52 -10.27
C ARG A 215 -1.68 -21.65 -9.46
N GLU A 216 -1.35 -21.76 -8.18
CA GLU A 216 -1.92 -22.78 -7.28
C GLU A 216 -3.45 -22.69 -7.23
N LEU A 217 -4.00 -21.48 -7.14
CA LEU A 217 -5.45 -21.28 -7.11
C LEU A 217 -6.10 -21.62 -8.47
N LEU A 218 -5.46 -21.27 -9.59
CA LEU A 218 -5.93 -21.65 -10.93
C LEU A 218 -5.94 -23.17 -11.14
N VAL A 219 -4.89 -23.87 -10.69
CA VAL A 219 -4.78 -25.33 -10.85
C VAL A 219 -5.85 -26.04 -10.01
N SER A 220 -6.03 -25.61 -8.76
CA SER A 220 -6.96 -26.25 -7.83
C SER A 220 -8.43 -26.01 -8.16
N ASN A 221 -8.77 -24.91 -8.85
CA ASN A 221 -10.16 -24.51 -9.12
C ASN A 221 -10.39 -24.14 -10.60
N SER A 222 -9.74 -24.85 -11.52
CA SER A 222 -9.73 -24.51 -12.96
C SER A 222 -11.10 -24.30 -13.59
N ALA A 223 -12.12 -25.04 -13.15
CA ALA A 223 -13.50 -24.90 -13.63
C ALA A 223 -14.08 -23.50 -13.35
N ASP A 224 -13.77 -22.91 -12.19
CA ASP A 224 -14.29 -21.59 -11.80
C ASP A 224 -13.66 -20.46 -12.62
N PHE A 225 -12.45 -20.66 -13.14
CA PHE A 225 -11.70 -19.68 -13.93
C PHE A 225 -11.89 -19.86 -15.44
N GLN A 226 -12.64 -20.87 -15.90
CA GLN A 226 -12.76 -21.19 -17.33
C GLN A 226 -13.37 -20.05 -18.18
N SER A 227 -14.19 -19.21 -17.56
CA SER A 227 -14.84 -18.06 -18.21
C SER A 227 -14.01 -16.76 -18.15
N ASP A 228 -12.89 -16.77 -17.43
CA ASP A 228 -12.05 -15.59 -17.26
C ASP A 228 -11.14 -15.44 -18.49
N VAL A 229 -11.37 -14.37 -19.26
CA VAL A 229 -10.65 -14.13 -20.52
C VAL A 229 -9.33 -13.40 -20.27
N TYR A 230 -9.38 -12.40 -19.38
CA TYR A 230 -8.22 -11.59 -19.03
C TYR A 230 -7.69 -11.98 -17.66
N THR A 231 -6.38 -11.82 -17.44
CA THR A 231 -5.74 -12.01 -16.13
C THR A 231 -6.40 -11.15 -15.05
N LEU A 232 -6.91 -9.97 -15.42
CA LEU A 232 -7.69 -9.12 -14.52
C LEU A 232 -8.97 -9.80 -14.03
N ASP A 233 -9.70 -10.51 -14.90
CA ASP A 233 -10.93 -11.24 -14.53
C ASP A 233 -10.59 -12.28 -13.45
N SER A 234 -9.50 -13.02 -13.65
CA SER A 234 -8.98 -13.97 -12.66
C SER A 234 -8.60 -13.27 -11.36
N LEU A 235 -7.80 -12.20 -11.38
CA LEU A 235 -7.40 -11.48 -10.16
C LEU A 235 -8.60 -10.96 -9.36
N VAL A 236 -9.63 -10.47 -10.04
CA VAL A 236 -10.88 -10.01 -9.43
C VAL A 236 -11.60 -11.16 -8.73
N ARG A 237 -11.69 -12.34 -9.36
CA ARG A 237 -12.25 -13.55 -8.75
C ARG A 237 -11.41 -14.04 -7.57
N MET A 238 -10.09 -14.04 -7.70
CA MET A 238 -9.16 -14.42 -6.63
C MET A 238 -9.31 -13.51 -5.40
N GLN A 239 -9.38 -12.19 -5.61
CA GLN A 239 -9.65 -11.21 -4.55
C GLN A 239 -11.00 -11.45 -3.88
N HIS A 240 -12.02 -11.80 -4.66
CA HIS A 240 -13.32 -12.13 -4.11
C HIS A 240 -13.26 -13.31 -3.12
N TYR A 241 -12.47 -14.34 -3.43
CA TYR A 241 -12.18 -15.46 -2.53
C TYR A 241 -11.05 -15.17 -1.53
N SER A 242 -10.72 -13.89 -1.31
CA SER A 242 -9.74 -13.41 -0.32
C SER A 242 -8.29 -13.83 -0.58
N LEU A 243 -7.94 -14.25 -1.80
CA LEU A 243 -6.53 -14.42 -2.15
C LEU A 243 -5.84 -13.04 -2.13
N PRO A 244 -4.60 -12.94 -1.59
CA PRO A 244 -3.82 -11.71 -1.69
C PRO A 244 -3.56 -11.31 -3.14
N THR A 245 -4.00 -10.12 -3.56
CA THR A 245 -3.77 -9.62 -4.92
C THR A 245 -3.28 -8.17 -4.91
N ARG A 246 -2.86 -7.72 -6.09
CA ARG A 246 -2.47 -6.33 -6.41
C ARG A 246 -3.66 -5.38 -6.59
N LEU A 247 -4.89 -5.83 -6.37
CA LEU A 247 -6.10 -5.03 -6.48
C LEU A 247 -6.48 -4.41 -5.13
N LEU A 248 -6.94 -3.16 -5.17
CA LEU A 248 -7.58 -2.49 -4.04
C LEU A 248 -9.02 -2.15 -4.44
N ASP A 249 -10.00 -2.69 -3.71
CA ASP A 249 -11.42 -2.45 -4.01
C ASP A 249 -11.80 -0.98 -3.82
N ILE A 250 -12.52 -0.43 -4.78
CA ILE A 250 -13.19 0.87 -4.65
C ILE A 250 -14.61 0.72 -5.18
N THR A 251 -15.52 1.59 -4.78
CA THR A 251 -16.93 1.53 -5.21
C THR A 251 -17.37 2.89 -5.72
N SER A 252 -18.18 2.90 -6.77
CA SER A 252 -18.88 4.12 -7.20
C SER A 252 -20.08 4.46 -6.32
N ASN A 253 -20.50 3.55 -5.42
CA ASN A 253 -21.62 3.76 -4.51
C ASN A 253 -21.10 4.23 -3.13
N PRO A 254 -21.36 5.50 -2.75
CA PRO A 254 -20.87 6.06 -1.49
C PRO A 254 -21.46 5.38 -0.26
N LEU A 255 -22.69 4.86 -0.34
CA LEU A 255 -23.34 4.20 0.80
C LEU A 255 -22.79 2.80 1.05
N ILE A 256 -22.31 2.11 0.01
CA ILE A 256 -21.57 0.84 0.15
C ILE A 256 -20.25 1.08 0.88
N ALA A 257 -19.53 2.16 0.54
CA ALA A 257 -18.32 2.54 1.27
C ALA A 257 -18.63 2.91 2.72
N LEU A 258 -19.72 3.65 2.99
CA LEU A 258 -20.15 3.96 4.34
C LEU A 258 -20.48 2.69 5.15
N TYR A 259 -21.17 1.72 4.55
CA TYR A 259 -21.43 0.42 5.16
C TYR A 259 -20.12 -0.28 5.55
N PHE A 260 -19.12 -0.34 4.67
CA PHE A 260 -17.82 -0.92 4.98
C PHE A 260 -17.05 -0.17 6.07
N ALA A 261 -17.20 1.15 6.16
CA ALA A 261 -16.63 1.95 7.25
C ALA A 261 -17.27 1.63 8.61
N CYS A 262 -18.52 1.15 8.63
CA CYS A 262 -19.28 0.89 9.85
C CYS A 262 -19.36 -0.59 10.25
N LYS A 263 -19.28 -1.54 9.30
CA LYS A 263 -19.55 -2.97 9.50
C LYS A 263 -18.71 -3.63 10.61
N SER A 264 -17.48 -3.16 10.83
CA SER A 264 -16.55 -3.74 11.81
C SER A 264 -15.88 -2.68 12.68
N SER A 265 -15.09 -3.13 13.65
CA SER A 265 -14.33 -2.27 14.59
C SER A 265 -15.22 -1.19 15.20
N ILE A 266 -16.36 -1.58 15.76
CA ILE A 266 -17.44 -0.66 16.16
C ILE A 266 -17.00 0.43 17.15
N ASN A 267 -16.02 0.10 18.00
CA ASN A 267 -15.46 0.99 19.03
C ASN A 267 -14.33 1.91 18.50
N LYS A 268 -14.01 1.84 17.21
CA LYS A 268 -12.97 2.66 16.55
C LYS A 268 -13.63 3.62 15.57
N GLU A 269 -13.00 4.77 15.37
CA GLU A 269 -13.42 5.68 14.29
C GLU A 269 -13.14 5.02 12.94
N GLY A 270 -14.15 5.03 12.06
CA GLY A 270 -14.00 4.63 10.67
C GLY A 270 -13.71 5.85 9.80
N GLU A 271 -13.50 5.61 8.51
CA GLU A 271 -13.45 6.66 7.50
C GLU A 271 -13.98 6.16 6.16
N VAL A 272 -14.50 7.10 5.38
CA VAL A 272 -14.73 6.92 3.94
C VAL A 272 -13.68 7.73 3.21
N VAL A 273 -12.86 7.04 2.42
CA VAL A 273 -11.90 7.63 1.51
C VAL A 273 -12.59 7.88 0.19
N VAL A 274 -12.45 9.09 -0.35
CA VAL A 274 -13.02 9.54 -1.62
C VAL A 274 -11.88 9.75 -2.60
N PHE A 275 -11.98 9.11 -3.77
CA PHE A 275 -11.04 9.23 -4.87
C PHE A 275 -11.72 10.00 -5.99
N SER A 276 -11.12 11.08 -6.48
CA SER A 276 -11.60 11.79 -7.66
C SER A 276 -10.49 11.84 -8.71
N MET A 277 -10.81 11.42 -9.93
CA MET A 277 -9.86 11.29 -11.03
C MET A 277 -10.53 11.59 -12.37
N ASN A 278 -9.75 12.03 -13.36
CA ASN A 278 -10.31 12.31 -14.69
C ASN A 278 -10.88 11.04 -15.32
N ARG A 279 -12.08 11.13 -15.93
CA ARG A 279 -12.72 9.98 -16.60
C ARG A 279 -11.82 9.31 -17.65
N LYS A 280 -10.94 10.07 -18.33
CA LYS A 280 -10.00 9.52 -19.33
C LYS A 280 -8.92 8.61 -18.72
N ASN A 281 -8.65 8.77 -17.43
CA ASN A 281 -7.70 7.97 -16.68
C ASN A 281 -8.31 6.66 -16.18
N VAL A 282 -9.64 6.58 -16.10
CA VAL A 282 -10.36 5.36 -15.75
C VAL A 282 -10.31 4.38 -16.92
N LYS A 283 -9.78 3.18 -16.68
CA LYS A 283 -9.64 2.12 -17.67
C LYS A 283 -10.76 1.09 -17.53
N TYR A 284 -10.96 0.32 -18.60
CA TYR A 284 -11.86 -0.81 -18.62
C TYR A 284 -11.08 -2.12 -18.66
N PHE A 285 -11.76 -3.22 -18.39
CA PHE A 285 -11.16 -4.55 -18.26
C PHE A 285 -10.33 -5.00 -19.48
N ASP A 286 -10.64 -4.48 -20.66
CA ASP A 286 -10.00 -4.79 -21.94
C ASP A 286 -8.89 -3.79 -22.32
N SER A 287 -8.50 -2.88 -21.42
CA SER A 287 -7.42 -1.92 -21.69
C SER A 287 -6.05 -2.61 -21.76
N ASP A 288 -5.22 -2.19 -22.71
CA ASP A 288 -3.84 -2.68 -22.87
C ASP A 288 -2.98 -2.46 -21.63
N VAL A 289 -3.12 -1.30 -21.00
CA VAL A 289 -2.43 -0.98 -19.74
C VAL A 289 -2.92 -1.91 -18.62
N ALA A 290 -4.22 -2.22 -18.57
CA ALA A 290 -4.76 -3.17 -17.59
C ALA A 290 -4.17 -4.57 -17.77
N SER A 291 -4.07 -5.05 -19.01
CA SER A 291 -3.39 -6.32 -19.33
C SER A 291 -1.92 -6.31 -18.93
N CYS A 292 -1.19 -5.23 -19.22
CA CYS A 292 0.22 -5.09 -18.85
C CYS A 292 0.42 -5.21 -17.33
N VAL A 293 -0.38 -4.45 -16.56
CA VAL A 293 -0.25 -4.42 -15.11
C VAL A 293 -0.80 -5.69 -14.45
N ALA A 294 -1.88 -6.28 -14.95
CA ALA A 294 -2.45 -7.51 -14.40
C ALA A 294 -1.52 -8.72 -14.61
N ASN A 295 -0.91 -8.86 -15.79
CA ASN A 295 -0.05 -10.00 -16.14
C ASN A 295 1.27 -10.04 -15.36
N LEU A 296 1.67 -8.94 -14.74
CA LEU A 296 2.75 -8.97 -13.75
C LEU A 296 2.45 -9.98 -12.63
N ALA A 297 1.19 -10.27 -12.29
CA ALA A 297 0.86 -11.28 -11.27
C ALA A 297 1.41 -12.68 -11.62
N ARG A 298 1.59 -12.95 -12.92
CA ARG A 298 2.05 -14.24 -13.46
C ARG A 298 3.58 -14.33 -13.55
N LEU A 299 4.27 -13.20 -13.50
CA LEU A 299 5.72 -13.09 -13.63
C LEU A 299 6.40 -13.41 -12.29
N PRO A 300 7.44 -14.27 -12.25
CA PRO A 300 8.19 -14.56 -11.03
C PRO A 300 8.80 -13.31 -10.39
N GLN A 301 8.90 -13.30 -9.06
CA GLN A 301 9.46 -12.16 -8.33
C GLN A 301 10.93 -11.89 -8.68
N THR A 302 11.72 -12.94 -8.90
CA THR A 302 13.11 -12.81 -9.36
C THR A 302 13.21 -12.08 -10.69
N GLU A 303 12.33 -12.40 -11.65
CA GLU A 303 12.26 -11.72 -12.95
C GLU A 303 11.76 -10.28 -12.81
N LYS A 304 10.77 -10.02 -11.96
CA LYS A 304 10.31 -8.65 -11.64
C LYS A 304 11.44 -7.78 -11.10
N GLY A 305 12.27 -8.34 -10.21
CA GLY A 305 13.39 -7.63 -9.59
C GLY A 305 14.54 -7.31 -10.56
N GLN A 306 14.60 -7.97 -11.72
CA GLN A 306 15.63 -7.77 -12.74
C GLN A 306 15.22 -6.75 -13.82
N ILE A 307 14.00 -6.20 -13.75
CA ILE A 307 13.53 -5.22 -14.73
C ILE A 307 14.26 -3.90 -14.51
N ASP A 308 15.07 -3.52 -15.49
CA ASP A 308 15.69 -2.20 -15.55
C ASP A 308 14.76 -1.24 -16.32
N PHE A 309 14.06 -0.38 -15.61
CA PHE A 309 13.08 0.52 -16.19
C PHE A 309 13.68 1.69 -16.97
N ASP A 310 14.96 1.97 -16.80
CA ASP A 310 15.63 3.12 -17.40
C ASP A 310 16.48 2.70 -18.62
N SER A 311 16.47 1.40 -18.94
CA SER A 311 17.13 0.82 -20.11
C SER A 311 16.54 1.29 -21.43
N GLU A 312 17.38 1.73 -22.37
CA GLU A 312 16.99 2.06 -23.75
C GLU A 312 16.41 0.85 -24.51
N ILE A 313 16.77 -0.36 -24.09
CA ILE A 313 16.31 -1.64 -24.66
C ILE A 313 15.29 -2.34 -23.74
N PHE A 314 14.44 -1.57 -23.06
CA PHE A 314 13.44 -2.06 -22.10
C PHE A 314 12.67 -3.29 -22.58
N ASN A 315 12.07 -3.22 -23.78
CA ASN A 315 11.25 -4.30 -24.33
C ASN A 315 12.05 -5.55 -24.73
N GLU A 316 13.38 -5.45 -24.83
CA GLU A 316 14.24 -6.57 -25.20
C GLU A 316 14.66 -7.44 -24.00
N GLN A 317 14.46 -6.95 -22.78
CA GLN A 317 14.81 -7.65 -21.56
C GLN A 317 14.05 -8.98 -21.42
N PRO A 318 14.70 -10.07 -20.94
CA PRO A 318 14.06 -11.38 -20.80
C PRO A 318 12.74 -11.36 -20.01
N ALA A 319 12.70 -10.61 -18.90
CA ALA A 319 11.51 -10.47 -18.06
C ALA A 319 10.34 -9.79 -18.82
N ILE A 320 10.64 -8.77 -19.63
CA ILE A 320 9.63 -8.04 -20.42
C ILE A 320 9.14 -8.90 -21.60
N LYS A 321 10.02 -9.65 -22.26
CA LYS A 321 9.63 -10.64 -23.28
C LYS A 321 8.71 -11.71 -22.72
N ARG A 322 8.99 -12.20 -21.51
CA ARG A 322 8.13 -13.16 -20.83
C ARG A 322 6.77 -12.57 -20.48
N LEU A 323 6.75 -11.34 -19.95
CA LEU A 323 5.51 -10.61 -19.70
C LEU A 323 4.69 -10.42 -20.98
N LEU A 324 5.35 -10.08 -22.09
CA LEU A 324 4.73 -9.95 -23.41
C LEU A 324 4.07 -11.26 -23.86
N HIS A 325 4.68 -12.43 -23.61
CA HIS A 325 4.05 -13.71 -23.92
C HIS A 325 2.73 -13.90 -23.15
N PHE A 326 2.70 -13.55 -21.87
CA PHE A 326 1.47 -13.62 -21.06
C PHE A 326 0.38 -12.68 -21.56
N ILE A 327 0.76 -11.46 -21.97
CA ILE A 327 -0.18 -10.49 -22.55
C ILE A 327 -0.70 -10.99 -23.90
N LYS A 328 0.18 -11.53 -24.76
CA LYS A 328 -0.22 -12.04 -26.08
C LYS A 328 -1.11 -13.28 -26.02
N GLU A 329 -1.02 -14.06 -24.94
CA GLU A 329 -1.92 -15.18 -24.70
C GLU A 329 -3.38 -14.72 -24.56
N GLU A 330 -3.64 -13.62 -23.83
CA GLU A 330 -4.98 -13.03 -23.72
C GLU A 330 -5.30 -12.01 -24.84
N LYS A 331 -4.29 -11.43 -25.48
CA LYS A 331 -4.40 -10.43 -26.55
C LYS A 331 -3.42 -10.73 -27.71
N PRO A 332 -3.77 -11.64 -28.64
CA PRO A 332 -2.87 -12.08 -29.71
C PRO A 332 -2.27 -10.96 -30.58
N PHE A 333 -3.02 -9.87 -30.74
CA PHE A 333 -2.62 -8.70 -31.56
C PHE A 333 -1.96 -7.58 -30.76
N PHE A 334 -1.59 -7.81 -29.50
CA PHE A 334 -0.91 -6.80 -28.68
C PHE A 334 0.42 -6.41 -29.32
N GLU A 335 0.59 -5.11 -29.57
CA GLU A 335 1.83 -4.54 -30.11
C GLU A 335 2.97 -4.74 -29.10
N PRO A 336 4.14 -5.30 -29.48
CA PRO A 336 5.26 -5.55 -28.57
C PRO A 336 6.01 -4.28 -28.15
N SER A 337 5.27 -3.27 -27.70
CA SER A 337 5.76 -1.98 -27.23
C SER A 337 5.14 -1.68 -25.85
N ILE A 338 5.65 -2.37 -24.83
CA ILE A 338 5.27 -2.11 -23.44
C ILE A 338 6.00 -0.86 -22.97
N LYS A 339 5.24 -0.03 -22.29
CA LYS A 339 5.66 1.25 -21.73
C LYS A 339 6.13 1.05 -20.28
N PRO A 340 7.40 1.37 -19.92
CA PRO A 340 7.95 1.12 -18.57
C PRO A 340 7.12 1.72 -17.41
N GLU A 341 6.59 2.90 -17.64
CA GLU A 341 5.76 3.69 -16.75
C GLU A 341 4.31 3.18 -16.63
N ASP A 342 3.80 2.44 -17.62
CA ASP A 342 2.57 1.65 -17.44
C ASP A 342 2.74 0.58 -16.36
N LEU A 343 3.88 -0.10 -16.30
CA LEU A 343 4.12 -1.17 -15.33
C LEU A 343 4.34 -0.67 -13.89
N ARG A 344 4.69 0.61 -13.69
CA ARG A 344 4.98 1.20 -12.36
C ARG A 344 3.84 2.01 -11.75
N ARG A 345 2.79 2.33 -12.52
CA ARG A 345 1.72 3.22 -12.07
C ARG A 345 0.58 2.46 -11.39
N ILE A 346 -0.31 3.23 -10.76
CA ILE A 346 -1.58 2.74 -10.23
C ILE A 346 -2.65 3.14 -11.22
N ILE A 347 -3.44 2.19 -11.70
CA ILE A 347 -4.54 2.46 -12.62
C ILE A 347 -5.88 2.15 -11.96
N CYS A 348 -6.88 2.99 -12.21
CA CYS A 348 -8.26 2.66 -11.89
C CYS A 348 -8.86 1.86 -13.04
N VAL A 349 -9.44 0.69 -12.74
CA VAL A 349 -10.05 -0.19 -13.73
C VAL A 349 -11.45 -0.63 -13.31
N LYS A 350 -12.39 -0.55 -14.25
CA LYS A 350 -13.73 -1.14 -14.13
C LYS A 350 -13.71 -2.55 -14.70
N GLY A 351 -13.90 -3.55 -13.83
CA GLY A 351 -14.03 -4.95 -14.21
C GLY A 351 -15.37 -5.26 -14.86
N LYS A 352 -15.50 -6.44 -15.47
CA LYS A 352 -16.82 -6.97 -15.86
C LYS A 352 -17.65 -7.24 -14.60
N HIS A 353 -18.95 -7.00 -14.65
CA HIS A 353 -19.88 -7.42 -13.61
C HIS A 353 -20.21 -8.92 -13.72
N SER A 354 -19.19 -9.77 -13.83
CA SER A 354 -19.33 -11.22 -13.95
C SER A 354 -19.66 -11.92 -12.63
N ASN A 355 -19.54 -11.21 -11.50
CA ASN A 355 -19.86 -11.71 -10.17
C ASN A 355 -20.92 -10.80 -9.52
N ASP A 356 -21.98 -11.41 -8.99
CA ASP A 356 -23.11 -10.73 -8.34
C ASP A 356 -22.65 -9.77 -7.24
N ARG A 357 -21.61 -10.13 -6.47
CA ARG A 357 -21.06 -9.25 -5.43
C ARG A 357 -20.50 -7.95 -6.00
N ILE A 358 -19.81 -8.00 -7.14
CA ILE A 358 -19.20 -6.82 -7.77
C ILE A 358 -20.29 -5.93 -8.35
N SER A 359 -21.33 -6.54 -8.93
CA SER A 359 -22.53 -5.84 -9.40
C SER A 359 -23.22 -5.11 -8.26
N SER A 360 -23.54 -5.81 -7.16
CA SER A 360 -24.21 -5.22 -5.98
C SER A 360 -23.40 -4.13 -5.29
N GLN A 361 -22.07 -4.19 -5.39
CA GLN A 361 -21.19 -3.18 -4.79
C GLN A 361 -20.84 -2.03 -5.75
N SER A 362 -21.30 -2.06 -7.01
CA SER A 362 -20.89 -1.11 -8.06
C SER A 362 -19.36 -0.94 -8.10
N GLY A 363 -18.66 -2.07 -8.03
CA GLY A 363 -17.23 -2.16 -7.74
C GLY A 363 -16.34 -1.74 -8.91
N ALA A 364 -15.24 -1.08 -8.58
CA ALA A 364 -14.08 -0.84 -9.43
C ALA A 364 -12.81 -1.17 -8.62
N PHE A 365 -11.65 -1.14 -9.27
CA PHE A 365 -10.40 -1.52 -8.61
C PHE A 365 -9.29 -0.52 -8.92
N LEU A 366 -8.47 -0.21 -7.91
CA LEU A 366 -7.13 0.31 -8.16
C LEU A 366 -6.20 -0.89 -8.34
N LEU A 367 -5.60 -1.00 -9.52
CA LEU A 367 -4.67 -2.06 -9.89
C LEU A 367 -3.25 -1.49 -9.81
N PHE A 368 -2.44 -2.10 -8.96
CA PHE A 368 -1.11 -1.61 -8.61
C PHE A 368 -0.03 -2.27 -9.49
N GLY A 369 0.82 -1.44 -10.08
CA GLY A 369 2.03 -1.85 -10.77
C GLY A 369 3.19 -2.25 -9.85
N LEU A 370 4.35 -2.50 -10.45
CA LEU A 370 5.60 -2.74 -9.74
C LEU A 370 5.99 -1.50 -8.93
N ASP A 371 6.24 -1.75 -7.64
CA ASP A 371 6.69 -0.74 -6.68
C ASP A 371 5.77 0.49 -6.58
N ALA A 372 4.51 0.33 -6.99
CA ALA A 372 3.52 1.38 -6.86
C ALA A 372 3.14 1.51 -5.38
N VAL A 373 3.43 2.66 -4.79
CA VAL A 373 2.93 3.03 -3.46
C VAL A 373 1.92 4.14 -3.64
N PHE A 374 0.74 3.92 -3.08
CA PHE A 374 -0.30 4.93 -3.10
C PHE A 374 0.00 5.96 -2.00
N ASP A 375 0.25 7.19 -2.41
CA ASP A 375 0.39 8.31 -1.49
C ASP A 375 -0.97 8.57 -0.84
N GLU A 376 -1.02 8.65 0.49
CA GLU A 376 -2.27 8.88 1.21
C GLU A 376 -2.86 10.26 0.86
N GLU A 377 -2.05 11.23 0.44
CA GLU A 377 -2.54 12.53 -0.02
C GLU A 377 -3.06 12.50 -1.47
N GLY A 378 -2.82 11.40 -2.20
CA GLY A 378 -3.21 11.21 -3.58
C GLY A 378 -2.03 11.29 -4.55
N THR A 379 -2.31 11.05 -5.82
CA THR A 379 -1.32 11.13 -6.91
C THR A 379 -1.70 12.26 -7.87
N PRO A 380 -0.82 12.67 -8.80
CA PRO A 380 -1.18 13.67 -9.81
C PRO A 380 -2.46 13.34 -10.61
N ASP A 381 -2.77 12.05 -10.75
CA ASP A 381 -3.94 11.57 -11.47
C ASP A 381 -5.16 11.30 -10.57
N ILE A 382 -4.97 11.18 -9.26
CA ILE A 382 -5.99 10.75 -8.30
C ILE A 382 -5.94 11.65 -7.08
N SER A 383 -6.92 12.55 -6.97
CA SER A 383 -7.14 13.33 -5.75
C SER A 383 -7.82 12.49 -4.68
N VAL A 384 -7.41 12.68 -3.42
CA VAL A 384 -7.90 11.91 -2.29
C VAL A 384 -8.43 12.84 -1.21
N SER A 385 -9.64 12.58 -0.74
CA SER A 385 -10.19 13.23 0.46
C SER A 385 -10.77 12.18 1.41
N ARG A 386 -10.93 12.54 2.69
CA ARG A 386 -11.35 11.61 3.74
C ARG A 386 -12.47 12.19 4.58
N ILE A 387 -13.45 11.36 4.90
CA ILE A 387 -14.56 11.69 5.79
C ILE A 387 -14.49 10.74 6.98
N THR A 388 -14.31 11.27 8.19
CA THR A 388 -14.27 10.47 9.42
C THR A 388 -15.68 10.09 9.83
N VAL A 389 -15.89 8.80 10.11
CA VAL A 389 -17.19 8.23 10.45
C VAL A 389 -17.21 7.79 11.91
N THR A 390 -18.22 8.24 12.63
CA THR A 390 -18.49 7.85 14.02
C THR A 390 -19.95 7.47 14.21
N ASN A 391 -20.31 6.97 15.40
CA ASN A 391 -21.66 6.48 15.68
C ASN A 391 -22.13 5.36 14.72
N LYS A 392 -21.23 4.39 14.47
CA LYS A 392 -21.39 3.36 13.44
C LYS A 392 -22.66 2.51 13.59
N ASN A 393 -23.12 2.22 14.81
CA ASN A 393 -24.34 1.43 15.04
C ASN A 393 -25.58 2.14 14.48
N SER A 394 -25.77 3.42 14.82
CA SER A 394 -26.87 4.23 14.29
C SER A 394 -26.82 4.29 12.77
N ILE A 395 -25.63 4.47 12.19
CA ILE A 395 -25.46 4.50 10.74
C ILE A 395 -25.83 3.16 10.10
N LEU A 396 -25.47 2.02 10.70
CA LEU A 396 -25.86 0.71 10.19
C LEU A 396 -27.38 0.50 10.24
N GLU A 397 -28.06 0.98 11.29
CA GLU A 397 -29.51 0.94 11.39
C GLU A 397 -30.17 1.82 10.31
N GLU A 398 -29.68 3.04 10.10
CA GLU A 398 -30.13 3.94 9.03
C GLU A 398 -29.88 3.34 7.63
N LEU A 399 -28.73 2.70 7.41
CA LEU A 399 -28.42 2.01 6.16
C LEU A 399 -29.32 0.80 5.91
N ASP A 400 -29.68 0.04 6.95
CA ASP A 400 -30.61 -1.09 6.83
C ASP A 400 -32.00 -0.63 6.38
N LEU A 401 -32.47 0.54 6.83
CA LEU A 401 -33.71 1.17 6.33
C LEU A 401 -33.64 1.55 4.85
N LEU A 402 -32.45 1.83 4.34
CA LEU A 402 -32.17 2.07 2.92
C LEU A 402 -31.87 0.79 2.13
N ASN A 403 -32.08 -0.38 2.75
CA ASN A 403 -31.80 -1.70 2.19
C ASN A 403 -30.31 -1.91 1.84
N ILE A 404 -29.41 -1.32 2.64
CA ILE A 404 -27.97 -1.50 2.55
C ILE A 404 -27.50 -2.26 3.78
N ASN A 405 -27.35 -3.57 3.63
CA ASN A 405 -27.10 -4.51 4.72
C ASN A 405 -26.28 -5.71 4.24
N GLU A 406 -25.99 -6.65 5.13
CA GLU A 406 -25.11 -7.77 4.81
C GLU A 406 -25.62 -8.64 3.65
N SER A 407 -26.94 -8.85 3.53
CA SER A 407 -27.50 -9.68 2.45
C SER A 407 -27.49 -9.00 1.09
N THR A 408 -27.66 -7.68 1.04
CA THR A 408 -27.64 -6.91 -0.22
C THR A 408 -26.23 -6.62 -0.70
N VAL A 409 -25.30 -6.35 0.23
CA VAL A 409 -23.89 -6.11 -0.08
C VAL A 409 -23.16 -7.41 -0.44
N PHE A 410 -23.56 -8.53 0.15
CA PHE A 410 -23.04 -9.87 -0.15
C PHE A 410 -24.21 -10.79 -0.53
N PRO A 411 -24.57 -10.87 -1.82
CA PRO A 411 -25.77 -11.58 -2.29
C PRO A 411 -25.61 -13.11 -2.30
N TYR A 412 -24.79 -13.66 -1.40
CA TYR A 412 -24.66 -15.10 -1.20
C TYR A 412 -25.74 -15.58 -0.24
N ILE A 413 -26.20 -16.82 -0.46
CA ILE A 413 -27.29 -17.41 0.33
C ILE A 413 -26.89 -17.53 1.80
N GLU A 414 -25.61 -17.78 2.08
CA GLU A 414 -25.06 -17.88 3.42
C GLU A 414 -25.15 -16.54 4.17
N ASN A 415 -24.83 -15.43 3.49
CA ASN A 415 -24.91 -14.09 4.05
C ASN A 415 -26.36 -13.67 4.27
N SER A 416 -27.24 -14.01 3.32
CA SER A 416 -28.68 -13.77 3.44
C SER A 416 -29.29 -14.54 4.61
N ALA A 417 -28.95 -15.82 4.76
CA ALA A 417 -29.41 -16.64 5.88
C ALA A 417 -28.92 -16.11 7.24
N LYS A 418 -27.64 -15.73 7.34
CA LYS A 418 -27.07 -15.11 8.55
C LYS A 418 -27.79 -13.83 8.92
N TYR A 419 -28.05 -12.95 7.95
CA TYR A 419 -28.76 -11.70 8.18
C TYR A 419 -30.20 -11.94 8.64
N VAL A 420 -30.95 -12.82 7.97
CA VAL A 420 -32.33 -13.17 8.36
C VAL A 420 -32.37 -13.74 9.78
N ALA A 421 -31.48 -14.69 10.09
CA ALA A 421 -31.40 -15.28 11.43
C ALA A 421 -31.11 -14.24 12.52
N GLN A 422 -30.23 -13.27 12.25
CA GLN A 422 -29.93 -12.18 13.19
C GLN A 422 -31.11 -11.22 13.34
N LYS A 423 -31.77 -10.84 12.25
CA LYS A 423 -32.89 -9.90 12.23
C LYS A 423 -34.09 -10.40 13.05
N PHE A 424 -34.36 -11.70 12.99
CA PHE A 424 -35.46 -12.35 13.72
C PHE A 424 -34.99 -13.04 15.01
N LYS A 425 -33.74 -12.83 15.44
CA LYS A 425 -33.24 -13.33 16.71
C LYS A 425 -34.06 -12.71 17.84
N PHE A 426 -34.59 -13.55 18.71
CA PHE A 426 -35.39 -13.10 19.85
C PHE A 426 -34.57 -12.16 20.74
N ASP A 427 -35.06 -10.93 20.89
CA ASP A 427 -34.42 -9.90 21.71
C ASP A 427 -35.31 -9.57 22.92
N LYS A 428 -34.83 -9.96 24.10
CA LYS A 428 -35.55 -9.82 25.38
C LYS A 428 -35.83 -8.35 25.73
N ALA A 429 -35.06 -7.41 25.17
CA ALA A 429 -35.22 -5.97 25.38
C ALA A 429 -36.34 -5.33 24.54
N ARG A 430 -36.72 -5.93 23.39
CA ARG A 430 -37.84 -5.45 22.56
C ARG A 430 -39.20 -6.02 23.00
N SER A 431 -39.21 -7.13 23.75
CA SER A 431 -40.45 -7.77 24.23
C SER A 431 -41.07 -7.14 25.48
N SER A 432 -40.37 -6.23 26.17
CA SER A 432 -40.91 -5.54 27.36
C SER A 432 -41.79 -4.33 27.03
N THR A 433 -41.78 -3.85 25.79
CA THR A 433 -42.58 -2.70 25.32
C THR A 433 -43.98 -3.06 24.78
N THR A 434 -44.35 -4.34 24.72
CA THR A 434 -45.67 -4.79 24.22
C THR A 434 -46.61 -5.33 25.31
N LYS A 435 -46.33 -5.08 26.59
CA LYS A 435 -47.27 -5.34 27.69
C LYS A 435 -47.70 -4.03 28.34
N HIS A 436 -48.60 -3.30 27.70
CA HIS A 436 -49.66 -2.50 28.33
C HIS A 436 -50.53 -1.92 27.21
N ASP A 437 -51.59 -2.64 26.88
CA ASP A 437 -52.92 -2.12 26.53
C ASP A 437 -53.85 -3.33 26.36
N GLY A 438 -54.56 -3.63 27.45
CA GLY A 438 -55.51 -4.72 27.61
C GLY A 438 -56.19 -4.59 28.95
#